data_AF-A0A7C6VY96-F1
#
_entry.id   AF-A0A7C6VY96-F1
#
_cell.length_a   1.000
_cell.length_b   1.000
_cell.length_c   1.000
_cell.angle_alpha   90.00
_cell.angle_beta   90.00
_cell.angle_gamma   90.00
#
_symmetry.space_group_name_H-M   'P 1'
#
loop_
_entity.id
_entity.type
_entity.pdbx_description
1 polymer ?
#
loop_
_entity_poly.entity_id
_entity_poly.type
_entity_poly.pdbx_seq_one_letter_code
_entity_poly.pdbx_strand_id
1 'polypeptide(L)'
;MQQAVQRDYQELLEEIKEITTADGFVSSCLEIKESLFFYELDLMLAAYTASLELLAAAALLRATLKSKRDLLKAEAEVEQCVNTLLAELAKYQFPLDVQYVVDRFLQGPAPRIRWRISVYSYMTKAYAAQPDSVPNDLDALVAKAHRLLRSQEEDLGAKLAAALGEIGARMLRGARLRPVWLQVSHPRIQVVLAGLQTLMNNLRVTPYFNYPLEDLATERQKRRKIKGNVVADLGVFRNFRQGGTGYTELNIACERDEYDAFLESFVSGFQYLDVEPDQTVIELITMILEARLVHPGVDGRFLLRLLVYCNRWKLIQVSDAILELLAELDWDDPLFYESWSLLNSFSGRALPAMRRFARAHRDSPLLPYLALFVSSGRPSKRRWSLLKEIFEHYPEENEDKAHIALSIARYGGEDAVAYLEQGLNSAKHANGPYKKALEKALAEAKRETGN
;
A
#
# COMPACT_ATOMS: atom_id res chain seq x y z
N MET A 1 0.93 4.35 55.94
CA MET A 1 1.52 5.01 54.75
C MET A 1 1.18 4.18 53.53
N GLN A 2 0.06 4.49 52.87
CA GLN A 2 -0.35 3.81 51.64
C GLN A 2 0.60 4.23 50.52
N GLN A 3 1.24 3.25 49.88
CA GLN A 3 1.97 3.45 48.63
C GLN A 3 0.99 4.03 47.60
N ALA A 4 1.21 5.28 47.20
CA ALA A 4 0.48 5.91 46.11
C ALA A 4 0.82 5.15 44.82
N VAL A 5 -0.06 4.22 44.45
CA VAL A 5 0.10 3.40 43.25
C VAL A 5 0.01 4.31 42.04
N GLN A 6 1.06 4.25 41.23
CA GLN A 6 1.22 4.92 39.95
C GLN A 6 0.24 4.31 38.92
N ARG A 7 -1.06 4.58 39.05
CA ARG A 7 -2.15 4.05 38.19
C ARG A 7 -2.29 4.93 36.96
N ASP A 8 -2.25 4.33 35.76
CA ASP A 8 -2.28 5.14 34.53
C ASP A 8 -2.66 4.41 33.23
N TYR A 9 -2.26 3.14 33.05
CA TYR A 9 -2.64 2.32 31.89
C TYR A 9 -3.42 1.05 32.27
N GLN A 10 -3.31 0.60 33.51
CA GLN A 10 -4.02 -0.59 34.01
C GLN A 10 -5.54 -0.38 34.04
N GLU A 11 -6.01 0.82 34.37
CA GLU A 11 -7.44 1.17 34.32
C GLU A 11 -7.99 1.13 32.89
N LEU A 12 -7.18 1.53 31.89
CA LEU A 12 -7.55 1.38 30.48
C LEU A 12 -7.64 -0.09 30.09
N LEU A 13 -6.74 -0.94 30.61
CA LEU A 13 -6.79 -2.39 30.38
C LEU A 13 -7.98 -3.05 31.07
N GLU A 14 -8.39 -2.55 32.25
CA GLU A 14 -9.62 -2.99 32.93
C GLU A 14 -10.87 -2.63 32.11
N GLU A 15 -10.99 -1.40 31.62
CA GLU A 15 -12.10 -1.00 30.73
C GLU A 15 -12.08 -1.82 29.42
N ILE A 16 -10.91 -2.07 28.82
CA ILE A 16 -10.79 -2.94 27.64
C ILE A 16 -11.31 -4.33 27.97
N LYS A 17 -10.92 -4.92 29.12
CA LYS A 17 -11.41 -6.24 29.56
C LYS A 17 -12.92 -6.25 29.72
N GLU A 18 -13.51 -5.21 30.31
CA GLU A 18 -14.96 -5.11 30.49
C GLU A 18 -15.69 -5.14 29.14
N ILE A 19 -15.29 -4.29 28.19
CA ILE A 19 -15.97 -4.16 26.88
C ILE A 19 -15.63 -5.27 25.88
N THR A 20 -14.67 -6.15 26.20
CA THR A 20 -14.24 -7.28 25.36
C THR A 20 -14.74 -8.64 25.88
N THR A 21 -15.68 -8.65 26.81
CA THR A 21 -16.52 -9.83 27.10
C THR A 21 -17.72 -9.90 26.17
N ALA A 22 -18.37 -11.06 26.04
CA ALA A 22 -19.63 -11.17 25.29
C ALA A 22 -20.70 -10.18 25.79
N ASP A 23 -20.93 -10.11 27.11
CA ASP A 23 -21.90 -9.19 27.72
C ASP A 23 -21.47 -7.72 27.56
N GLY A 24 -20.17 -7.44 27.72
CA GLY A 24 -19.61 -6.10 27.53
C GLY A 24 -19.73 -5.60 26.11
N PHE A 25 -19.54 -6.46 25.11
CA PHE A 25 -19.77 -6.15 23.71
C PHE A 25 -21.24 -5.76 23.46
N VAL A 26 -22.19 -6.59 23.91
CA VAL A 26 -23.62 -6.33 23.77
C VAL A 26 -24.00 -5.03 24.48
N SER A 27 -23.58 -4.86 25.73
CA SER A 27 -23.85 -3.65 26.53
C SER A 27 -23.28 -2.39 25.87
N SER A 28 -22.06 -2.45 25.33
CA SER A 28 -21.45 -1.31 24.65
C SER A 28 -22.19 -0.96 23.36
N CYS A 29 -22.62 -1.96 22.60
CA CYS A 29 -23.42 -1.74 21.39
C CYS A 29 -24.79 -1.13 21.72
N LEU A 30 -25.44 -1.57 22.80
CA LEU A 30 -26.70 -0.98 23.27
C LEU A 30 -26.51 0.47 23.73
N GLU A 31 -25.46 0.75 24.52
CA GLU A 31 -25.09 2.11 24.93
C GLU A 31 -24.90 3.05 23.73
N ILE A 32 -24.17 2.59 22.70
CA ILE A 32 -23.97 3.35 21.46
C ILE A 32 -25.31 3.51 20.73
N LYS A 33 -26.08 2.44 20.56
CA LYS A 33 -27.38 2.49 19.88
C LYS A 33 -28.32 3.51 20.51
N GLU A 34 -28.37 3.60 21.83
CA GLU A 34 -29.22 4.55 22.56
C GLU A 34 -28.79 6.01 22.34
N SER A 35 -27.53 6.25 21.99
CA SER A 35 -27.02 7.59 21.65
C SER A 35 -27.27 8.02 20.21
N LEU A 36 -27.59 7.09 19.31
CA LEU A 36 -27.76 7.40 17.89
C LEU A 36 -29.17 7.94 17.63
N PHE A 37 -29.25 9.05 16.89
CA PHE A 37 -30.53 9.62 16.47
C PHE A 37 -31.28 8.69 15.49
N PHE A 38 -30.56 7.96 14.65
CA PHE A 38 -31.08 6.90 13.78
C PHE A 38 -30.23 5.64 13.94
N TYR A 39 -30.88 4.48 14.04
CA TYR A 39 -30.17 3.21 14.13
C TYR A 39 -29.57 2.83 12.77
N GLU A 40 -28.25 2.72 12.74
CA GLU A 40 -27.49 2.17 11.62
C GLU A 40 -26.46 1.17 12.18
N LEU A 41 -26.61 -0.11 11.80
CA LEU A 41 -25.81 -1.20 12.35
C LEU A 41 -24.31 -1.01 12.10
N ASP A 42 -23.94 -0.67 10.86
CA ASP A 42 -22.54 -0.52 10.48
C ASP A 42 -21.90 0.69 11.20
N LEU A 43 -22.67 1.76 11.45
CA LEU A 43 -22.21 2.92 12.23
C LEU A 43 -22.00 2.57 13.71
N MET A 44 -22.95 1.85 14.31
CA MET A 44 -22.83 1.38 15.70
C MET A 44 -21.59 0.50 15.89
N LEU A 45 -21.38 -0.46 14.99
CA LEU A 45 -20.20 -1.34 15.02
C LEU A 45 -18.91 -0.55 14.80
N ALA A 46 -18.90 0.42 13.88
CA ALA A 46 -17.74 1.29 13.63
C ALA A 46 -17.42 2.19 14.83
N ALA A 47 -18.42 2.65 15.58
CA ALA A 47 -18.22 3.40 16.82
C ALA A 47 -17.66 2.52 17.93
N TYR A 48 -18.15 1.27 18.07
CA TYR A 48 -17.59 0.30 19.01
C TYR A 48 -16.10 0.02 18.69
N THR A 49 -15.78 -0.26 17.42
CA THR A 49 -14.40 -0.55 17.01
C THR A 49 -13.48 0.65 17.22
N ALA A 50 -13.89 1.86 16.83
CA ALA A 50 -13.11 3.08 17.04
C ALA A 50 -12.82 3.34 18.52
N SER A 51 -13.79 3.05 19.40
CA SER A 51 -13.63 3.21 20.84
C SER A 51 -12.66 2.19 21.45
N LEU A 52 -12.77 0.91 21.07
CA LEU A 52 -11.86 -0.14 21.49
C LEU A 52 -10.43 0.12 20.98
N GLU A 53 -10.28 0.51 19.73
CA GLU A 53 -8.99 0.83 19.10
C GLU A 53 -8.32 2.04 19.78
N LEU A 54 -9.08 3.08 20.11
CA LEU A 54 -8.58 4.25 20.83
C LEU A 54 -8.14 3.88 22.26
N LEU A 55 -8.93 3.09 22.99
CA LEU A 55 -8.57 2.59 24.32
C LEU A 55 -7.28 1.75 24.27
N ALA A 56 -7.18 0.83 23.31
CA ALA A 56 -6.01 -0.01 23.10
C ALA A 56 -4.76 0.83 22.82
N ALA A 57 -4.83 1.74 21.85
CA ALA A 57 -3.71 2.63 21.51
C ALA A 57 -3.31 3.51 22.70
N ALA A 58 -4.27 4.06 23.45
CA ALA A 58 -4.00 4.84 24.64
C ALA A 58 -3.29 3.99 25.71
N ALA A 59 -3.74 2.76 25.96
CA ALA A 59 -3.11 1.85 26.91
C ALA A 59 -1.65 1.53 26.52
N LEU A 60 -1.41 1.22 25.24
CA LEU A 60 -0.07 0.94 24.70
C LEU A 60 0.87 2.15 24.82
N LEU A 61 0.41 3.33 24.44
CA LEU A 61 1.19 4.57 24.54
C LEU A 61 1.52 4.91 25.99
N ARG A 62 0.55 4.79 26.92
CA ARG A 62 0.79 5.02 28.36
C ARG A 62 1.76 4.00 28.95
N ALA A 63 1.64 2.73 28.58
CA ALA A 63 2.56 1.69 29.02
C ALA A 63 4.00 1.95 28.53
N THR A 64 4.14 2.42 27.29
CA THR A 64 5.44 2.79 26.69
C THR A 64 6.13 3.94 27.40
N LEU A 65 5.36 4.93 27.84
CA LEU A 65 5.87 6.05 28.63
C LEU A 65 6.43 5.57 29.98
N LYS A 66 5.91 4.47 30.55
CA LYS A 66 6.44 3.85 31.78
C LYS A 66 7.70 3.03 31.52
N SER A 67 7.60 1.96 30.74
CA SER A 67 8.76 1.10 30.43
C SER A 67 8.50 0.16 29.24
N LYS A 68 9.59 -0.37 28.65
CA LYS A 68 9.50 -1.41 27.61
C LYS A 68 8.83 -2.69 28.13
N ARG A 69 9.03 -3.04 29.41
CA ARG A 69 8.40 -4.21 30.03
C ARG A 69 6.90 -4.03 30.18
N ASP A 70 6.46 -2.83 30.54
CA ASP A 70 5.03 -2.52 30.69
C ASP A 70 4.33 -2.50 29.33
N LEU A 71 4.99 -2.00 28.29
CA LEU A 71 4.49 -2.11 26.91
C LEU A 71 4.23 -3.57 26.53
N LEU A 72 5.21 -4.47 26.72
CA LEU A 72 5.04 -5.89 26.38
C LEU A 72 3.88 -6.56 27.15
N LYS A 73 3.64 -6.15 28.40
CA LYS A 73 2.50 -6.66 29.18
C LYS A 73 1.17 -6.15 28.62
N ALA A 74 1.08 -4.84 28.33
CA ALA A 74 -0.11 -4.23 27.77
C ALA A 74 -0.45 -4.83 26.39
N GLU A 75 0.55 -5.07 25.54
CA GLU A 75 0.38 -5.77 24.25
C GLU A 75 -0.25 -7.15 24.42
N ALA A 76 0.34 -7.99 25.28
CA ALA A 76 -0.18 -9.32 25.55
C ALA A 76 -1.61 -9.29 26.11
N GLU A 77 -1.93 -8.37 27.04
CA GLU A 77 -3.28 -8.25 27.58
C GLU A 77 -4.30 -7.77 26.53
N VAL A 78 -3.98 -6.77 25.72
CA VAL A 78 -4.90 -6.27 24.67
C VAL A 78 -5.15 -7.34 23.62
N GLU A 79 -4.10 -8.02 23.15
CA GLU A 79 -4.22 -9.12 22.19
C GLU A 79 -5.07 -10.27 22.77
N GLN A 80 -4.85 -10.62 24.04
CA GLN A 80 -5.64 -11.63 24.71
C GLN A 80 -7.12 -11.23 24.80
N CYS A 81 -7.43 -10.00 25.24
CA CYS A 81 -8.80 -9.48 25.34
C CYS A 81 -9.55 -9.60 24.02
N VAL A 82 -8.95 -9.15 22.92
CA VAL A 82 -9.60 -9.24 21.60
C VAL A 82 -9.74 -10.68 21.14
N ASN A 83 -8.73 -11.53 21.30
CA ASN A 83 -8.86 -12.94 20.92
C ASN A 83 -9.94 -13.66 21.74
N THR A 84 -10.05 -13.35 23.04
CA THR A 84 -11.11 -13.88 23.91
C THR A 84 -12.49 -13.41 23.47
N LEU A 85 -12.68 -12.11 23.19
CA LEU A 85 -13.94 -11.57 22.66
C LEU A 85 -14.40 -12.37 21.42
N LEU A 86 -13.52 -12.53 20.45
CA LEU A 86 -13.84 -13.22 19.20
C LEU A 86 -14.20 -14.69 19.43
N ALA A 87 -13.49 -15.36 20.34
CA ALA A 87 -13.77 -16.75 20.70
C ALA A 87 -15.11 -16.90 21.43
N GLU A 88 -15.44 -15.98 22.33
CA GLU A 88 -16.71 -15.97 23.07
C GLU A 88 -17.89 -15.71 22.13
N LEU A 89 -17.82 -14.65 21.33
CA LEU A 89 -18.87 -14.29 20.38
C LEU A 89 -19.14 -15.40 19.34
N ALA A 90 -18.11 -16.14 18.94
CA ALA A 90 -18.27 -17.27 18.02
C ALA A 90 -18.85 -18.53 18.68
N LYS A 91 -18.76 -18.66 20.02
CA LYS A 91 -19.18 -19.84 20.78
C LYS A 91 -20.61 -19.72 21.29
N TYR A 92 -21.01 -18.53 21.75
CA TYR A 92 -22.31 -18.32 22.37
C TYR A 92 -23.43 -18.24 21.33
N GLN A 93 -24.63 -18.69 21.71
CA GLN A 93 -25.85 -18.47 20.95
C GLN A 93 -26.61 -17.31 21.59
N PHE A 94 -26.86 -16.28 20.80
CA PHE A 94 -27.56 -15.08 21.25
C PHE A 94 -29.01 -15.07 20.75
N PRO A 95 -29.90 -14.27 21.36
CA PRO A 95 -31.19 -13.92 20.76
C PRO A 95 -31.01 -13.38 19.34
N LEU A 96 -32.00 -13.58 18.46
CA LEU A 96 -31.86 -13.36 17.01
C LEU A 96 -31.37 -11.94 16.63
N ASP A 97 -31.87 -10.93 17.33
CA ASP A 97 -31.51 -9.52 17.13
C ASP A 97 -30.04 -9.25 17.50
N VAL A 98 -29.56 -9.82 18.61
CA VAL A 98 -28.16 -9.74 19.03
C VAL A 98 -27.26 -10.61 18.15
N GLN A 99 -27.72 -11.80 17.77
CA GLN A 99 -26.97 -12.70 16.89
C GLN A 99 -26.66 -12.04 15.55
N TYR A 100 -27.60 -11.29 14.98
CA TYR A 100 -27.36 -10.56 13.73
C TYR A 100 -26.23 -9.51 13.87
N VAL A 101 -26.16 -8.80 15.00
CA VAL A 101 -25.08 -7.85 15.31
C VAL A 101 -23.75 -8.58 15.45
N VAL A 102 -23.74 -9.70 16.18
CA VAL A 102 -22.55 -10.54 16.39
C VAL A 102 -22.02 -11.10 15.07
N ASP A 103 -22.88 -11.66 14.23
CA ASP A 103 -22.51 -12.22 12.94
C ASP A 103 -21.91 -11.14 12.03
N ARG A 104 -22.54 -9.95 11.99
CA ARG A 104 -22.03 -8.81 11.22
C ARG A 104 -20.67 -8.36 11.73
N PHE A 105 -20.48 -8.30 13.05
CA PHE A 105 -19.20 -7.95 13.67
C PHE A 105 -18.10 -8.97 13.33
N LEU A 106 -18.39 -10.28 13.49
CA LEU A 106 -17.44 -11.37 13.24
C LEU A 106 -17.01 -11.46 11.76
N GLN A 107 -17.92 -11.19 10.83
CA GLN A 107 -17.63 -11.28 9.39
C GLN A 107 -16.85 -10.06 8.85
N GLY A 108 -16.97 -8.90 9.48
CA GLY A 108 -16.37 -7.65 8.98
C GLY A 108 -15.38 -7.01 9.95
N PRO A 109 -15.85 -6.22 10.93
CA PRO A 109 -14.98 -5.45 11.82
C PRO A 109 -13.98 -6.26 12.66
N ALA A 110 -14.35 -7.46 13.13
CA ALA A 110 -13.51 -8.27 14.02
C ALA A 110 -12.13 -8.64 13.43
N PRO A 111 -12.04 -9.24 12.22
CA PRO A 111 -10.76 -9.48 11.55
C PRO A 111 -9.92 -8.21 11.37
N ARG A 112 -10.56 -7.06 11.11
CA ARG A 112 -9.87 -5.78 10.93
C ARG A 112 -9.24 -5.28 12.23
N ILE A 113 -9.98 -5.31 13.34
CA ILE A 113 -9.46 -4.93 14.67
C ILE A 113 -8.27 -5.81 15.03
N ARG A 114 -8.40 -7.14 14.87
CA ARG A 114 -7.32 -8.09 15.20
C ARG A 114 -6.03 -7.74 14.44
N TRP A 115 -6.16 -7.39 13.17
CA TRP A 115 -5.04 -6.96 12.34
C TRP A 115 -4.48 -5.60 12.77
N ARG A 116 -5.34 -4.60 12.97
CA ARG A 116 -4.93 -3.24 13.38
C ARG A 116 -4.28 -3.20 14.75
N ILE A 117 -4.70 -4.00 15.72
CA ILE A 117 -4.06 -4.07 17.04
C ILE A 117 -2.60 -4.51 16.92
N SER A 118 -2.31 -5.50 16.07
CA SER A 118 -0.93 -5.90 15.79
C SER A 118 -0.12 -4.73 15.22
N VAL A 119 -0.71 -3.97 14.29
CA VAL A 119 -0.09 -2.75 13.75
C VAL A 119 0.11 -1.70 14.84
N TYR A 120 -0.84 -1.49 15.75
CA TYR A 120 -0.72 -0.51 16.84
C TYR A 120 0.39 -0.87 17.82
N SER A 121 0.65 -2.17 18.05
CA SER A 121 1.83 -2.64 18.79
C SER A 121 3.12 -2.24 18.07
N TYR A 122 3.23 -2.49 16.75
CA TYR A 122 4.39 -2.05 15.97
C TYR A 122 4.53 -0.53 15.90
N MET A 123 3.43 0.19 15.77
CA MET A 123 3.37 1.65 15.80
C MET A 123 3.96 2.19 17.10
N THR A 124 3.53 1.64 18.23
CA THR A 124 3.98 2.10 19.54
C THR A 124 5.47 1.81 19.76
N LYS A 125 5.95 0.63 19.33
CA LYS A 125 7.39 0.28 19.34
C LYS A 125 8.21 1.20 18.45
N ALA A 126 7.72 1.48 17.24
CA ALA A 126 8.38 2.36 16.29
C ALA A 126 8.45 3.79 16.83
N TYR A 127 7.35 4.32 17.37
CA TYR A 127 7.32 5.64 18.04
C TYR A 127 8.34 5.73 19.18
N ALA A 128 8.45 4.69 20.01
CA ALA A 128 9.41 4.65 21.12
C ALA A 128 10.88 4.63 20.67
N ALA A 129 11.15 4.16 19.45
CA ALA A 129 12.48 4.01 18.88
C ALA A 129 12.84 5.11 17.86
N GLN A 130 11.91 6.01 17.53
CA GLN A 130 12.12 7.05 16.53
C GLN A 130 13.15 8.09 17.01
N PRO A 131 14.13 8.46 16.17
CA PRO A 131 15.02 9.57 16.46
C PRO A 131 14.29 10.92 16.40
N ASP A 132 14.90 11.99 16.92
CA ASP A 132 14.25 13.30 16.99
C ASP A 132 14.01 13.94 15.61
N SER A 133 14.84 13.60 14.62
CA SER A 133 14.74 14.07 13.24
C SER A 133 14.45 12.91 12.29
N VAL A 134 13.17 12.59 12.09
CA VAL A 134 12.78 11.57 11.11
C VAL A 134 12.02 12.22 9.95
N PRO A 135 12.43 12.04 8.68
CA PRO A 135 11.78 12.68 7.53
C PRO A 135 10.30 12.35 7.41
N ASN A 136 9.39 13.32 7.38
CA ASN A 136 7.93 13.12 7.39
C ASN A 136 7.32 12.61 6.07
N ASP A 137 8.06 11.79 5.32
CA ASP A 137 7.60 11.23 4.05
C ASP A 137 6.78 9.95 4.29
N LEU A 138 5.47 10.12 4.46
CA LEU A 138 4.53 9.00 4.56
C LEU A 138 4.28 8.33 3.21
N ASP A 139 4.37 9.06 2.11
CA ASP A 139 4.06 8.56 0.78
C ASP A 139 5.07 7.45 0.41
N ALA A 140 6.36 7.66 0.68
CA ALA A 140 7.39 6.64 0.48
C ALA A 140 7.21 5.40 1.38
N LEU A 141 6.71 5.56 2.61
CA LEU A 141 6.40 4.44 3.51
C LEU A 141 5.20 3.63 3.02
N VAL A 142 4.17 4.31 2.50
CA VAL A 142 3.01 3.65 1.87
C VAL A 142 3.46 2.89 0.62
N ALA A 143 4.31 3.49 -0.23
CA ALA A 143 4.86 2.80 -1.40
C ALA A 143 5.73 1.59 -1.00
N LYS A 144 6.52 1.69 0.09
CA LYS A 144 7.26 0.55 0.65
C LYS A 144 6.32 -0.58 1.09
N ALA A 145 5.18 -0.26 1.72
CA ALA A 145 4.19 -1.27 2.10
C ALA A 145 3.58 -1.99 0.88
N HIS A 146 3.31 -1.27 -0.21
CA HIS A 146 2.85 -1.88 -1.47
C HIS A 146 3.92 -2.80 -2.07
N ARG A 147 5.18 -2.37 -2.08
CA ARG A 147 6.29 -3.21 -2.59
C ARG A 147 6.47 -4.51 -1.78
N LEU A 148 6.24 -4.48 -0.48
CA LEU A 148 6.24 -5.71 0.33
C LEU A 148 5.17 -6.70 -0.14
N LEU A 149 3.96 -6.24 -0.49
CA LEU A 149 2.91 -7.13 -1.02
C LEU A 149 3.28 -7.76 -2.37
N ARG A 150 4.12 -7.08 -3.17
CA ARG A 150 4.66 -7.62 -4.43
C ARG A 150 5.73 -8.68 -4.19
N SER A 151 6.43 -8.60 -3.06
CA SER A 151 7.49 -9.53 -2.72
C SER A 151 6.94 -10.87 -2.22
N GLN A 152 7.54 -11.98 -2.65
CA GLN A 152 7.27 -13.32 -2.10
C GLN A 152 8.09 -13.59 -0.84
N GLU A 153 8.15 -12.62 0.07
CA GLU A 153 8.96 -12.73 1.26
C GLU A 153 8.31 -13.62 2.33
N GLU A 154 9.15 -14.42 3.01
CA GLU A 154 8.77 -15.07 4.28
C GLU A 154 8.40 -13.99 5.32
N ASP A 155 7.43 -14.30 6.17
CA ASP A 155 6.88 -13.42 7.21
C ASP A 155 6.27 -12.09 6.70
N LEU A 156 5.72 -12.10 5.47
CA LEU A 156 5.05 -10.94 4.87
C LEU A 156 4.08 -10.23 5.83
N GLY A 157 3.30 -11.00 6.62
CA GLY A 157 2.38 -10.45 7.61
C GLY A 157 3.08 -9.58 8.65
N ALA A 158 4.12 -10.09 9.31
CA ALA A 158 4.84 -9.32 10.33
C ALA A 158 5.57 -8.10 9.73
N LYS A 159 6.19 -8.26 8.55
CA LYS A 159 6.89 -7.17 7.86
C LYS A 159 5.94 -6.06 7.41
N LEU A 160 4.77 -6.43 6.89
CA LEU A 160 3.74 -5.48 6.51
C LEU A 160 3.20 -4.75 7.75
N ALA A 161 2.93 -5.46 8.85
CA ALA A 161 2.49 -4.85 10.10
C ALA A 161 3.53 -3.85 10.64
N ALA A 162 4.82 -4.19 10.56
CA ALA A 162 5.91 -3.31 10.97
C ALA A 162 5.99 -2.06 10.09
N ALA A 163 5.89 -2.19 8.76
CA ALA A 163 5.90 -1.07 7.83
C ALA A 163 4.70 -0.12 8.06
N LEU A 164 3.51 -0.68 8.25
CA LEU A 164 2.30 0.09 8.56
C LEU A 164 2.37 0.72 9.97
N GLY A 165 3.02 0.05 10.92
CA GLY A 165 3.31 0.59 12.24
C GLY A 165 4.24 1.80 12.16
N GLU A 166 5.25 1.76 11.29
CA GLU A 166 6.14 2.91 11.04
C GLU A 166 5.34 4.13 10.56
N ILE A 167 4.39 3.94 9.63
CA ILE A 167 3.47 4.99 9.18
C ILE A 167 2.70 5.58 10.36
N GLY A 168 2.06 4.73 11.17
CA GLY A 168 1.32 5.17 12.34
C GLY A 168 2.19 5.96 13.32
N ALA A 169 3.44 5.56 13.50
CA ALA A 169 4.36 6.23 14.42
C ALA A 169 4.73 7.64 13.94
N ARG A 170 4.89 7.85 12.62
CA ARG A 170 5.04 9.20 12.05
C ARG A 170 3.76 10.02 12.20
N MET A 171 2.61 9.39 12.01
CA MET A 171 1.31 10.06 12.18
C MET A 171 1.07 10.52 13.63
N LEU A 172 1.54 9.76 14.63
CA LEU A 172 1.56 10.18 16.04
C LEU A 172 2.38 11.47 16.25
N ARG A 173 3.46 11.66 15.49
CA ARG A 173 4.30 12.88 15.48
C ARG A 173 3.76 13.99 14.56
N GLY A 174 2.59 13.78 13.96
CA GLY A 174 1.88 14.80 13.16
C GLY A 174 2.08 14.71 11.64
N ALA A 175 2.74 13.66 11.14
CA ALA A 175 2.80 13.42 9.69
C ALA A 175 1.39 13.13 9.13
N ARG A 176 1.08 13.68 7.96
CA ARG A 176 -0.28 13.67 7.39
C ARG A 176 -0.43 12.59 6.34
N LEU A 177 -1.46 11.75 6.47
CA LEU A 177 -1.82 10.78 5.45
C LEU A 177 -2.61 11.47 4.33
N ARG A 178 -2.16 11.32 3.08
CA ARG A 178 -2.91 11.81 1.91
C ARG A 178 -4.19 11.00 1.68
N PRO A 179 -5.32 11.66 1.35
CA PRO A 179 -6.59 10.97 1.06
C PRO A 179 -6.51 9.95 -0.08
N VAL A 180 -5.66 10.19 -1.09
CA VAL A 180 -5.53 9.30 -2.25
C VAL A 180 -5.16 7.87 -1.84
N TRP A 181 -4.37 7.69 -0.78
CA TRP A 181 -3.97 6.36 -0.31
C TRP A 181 -5.14 5.56 0.26
N LEU A 182 -6.20 6.22 0.73
CA LEU A 182 -7.43 5.53 1.12
C LEU A 182 -8.27 5.08 -0.07
N GLN A 183 -7.93 5.50 -1.30
CA GLN A 183 -8.64 5.15 -2.53
C GLN A 183 -7.87 4.13 -3.38
N VAL A 184 -6.54 4.31 -3.50
CA VAL A 184 -5.72 3.51 -4.43
C VAL A 184 -4.99 2.35 -3.77
N SER A 185 -4.82 2.37 -2.44
CA SER A 185 -4.04 1.33 -1.77
C SER A 185 -4.72 -0.03 -1.80
N HIS A 186 -3.92 -1.10 -1.79
CA HIS A 186 -4.44 -2.47 -1.67
C HIS A 186 -5.31 -2.63 -0.41
N PRO A 187 -6.42 -3.40 -0.43
CA PRO A 187 -7.37 -3.48 0.69
C PRO A 187 -6.73 -3.82 2.05
N ARG A 188 -5.68 -4.67 2.08
CA ARG A 188 -4.95 -4.99 3.31
C ARG A 188 -4.21 -3.79 3.92
N ILE A 189 -3.71 -2.88 3.09
CA ILE A 189 -3.07 -1.63 3.49
C ILE A 189 -4.15 -0.60 3.84
N GLN A 190 -5.15 -0.43 2.97
CA GLN A 190 -6.24 0.52 3.11
C GLN A 190 -6.99 0.36 4.45
N VAL A 191 -7.32 -0.88 4.85
CA VAL A 191 -7.97 -1.14 6.15
C VAL A 191 -7.15 -0.57 7.30
N VAL A 192 -5.82 -0.68 7.25
CA VAL A 192 -4.96 -0.17 8.33
C VAL A 192 -4.80 1.34 8.26
N LEU A 193 -4.59 1.91 7.06
CA LEU A 193 -4.51 3.36 6.88
C LEU A 193 -5.78 4.07 7.36
N ALA A 194 -6.95 3.50 7.08
CA ALA A 194 -8.23 3.99 7.57
C ALA A 194 -8.31 3.98 9.11
N GLY A 195 -7.86 2.88 9.75
CA GLY A 195 -7.80 2.76 11.20
C GLY A 195 -6.84 3.76 11.83
N LEU A 196 -5.63 3.91 11.26
CA LEU A 196 -4.63 4.87 11.71
C LEU A 196 -5.14 6.32 11.61
N GLN A 197 -5.73 6.70 10.49
CA GLN A 197 -6.28 8.06 10.32
C GLN A 197 -7.45 8.32 11.28
N THR A 198 -8.33 7.33 11.46
CA THR A 198 -9.42 7.39 12.44
C THR A 198 -8.89 7.58 13.86
N LEU A 199 -7.87 6.80 14.23
CA LEU A 199 -7.20 6.90 15.52
C LEU A 199 -6.58 8.28 15.73
N MET A 200 -5.88 8.84 14.74
CA MET A 200 -5.29 10.19 14.86
C MET A 200 -6.35 11.28 15.03
N ASN A 201 -7.44 11.21 14.26
CA ASN A 201 -8.56 12.14 14.40
C ASN A 201 -9.16 12.07 15.81
N ASN A 202 -9.29 10.86 16.35
CA ASN A 202 -9.80 10.64 17.71
C ASN A 202 -8.83 11.11 18.80
N LEU A 203 -7.53 10.89 18.63
CA LEU A 203 -6.50 11.45 19.53
C LEU A 203 -6.50 12.97 19.54
N ARG A 204 -6.84 13.62 18.42
CA ARG A 204 -6.93 15.08 18.33
C ARG A 204 -8.11 15.67 19.11
N VAL A 205 -9.25 14.99 19.12
CA VAL A 205 -10.46 15.46 19.82
C VAL A 205 -10.56 14.96 21.27
N THR A 206 -9.70 14.01 21.65
CA THR A 206 -9.68 13.44 23.00
C THR A 206 -8.58 14.11 23.82
N PRO A 207 -8.88 14.74 24.98
CA PRO A 207 -7.92 15.52 25.79
C PRO A 207 -6.83 14.69 26.51
N TYR A 208 -6.62 13.43 26.13
CA TYR A 208 -5.73 12.49 26.82
C TYR A 208 -4.25 12.67 26.49
N PHE A 209 -3.98 13.07 25.25
CA PHE A 209 -2.64 13.36 24.77
C PHE A 209 -2.67 14.71 24.08
N ASN A 210 -1.61 15.49 24.27
CA ASN A 210 -1.39 16.66 23.43
C ASN A 210 -0.96 16.15 22.06
N TYR A 211 -1.92 15.95 21.16
CA TYR A 211 -1.65 15.54 19.78
C TYR A 211 -1.36 16.77 18.90
N PRO A 212 -0.34 16.73 18.03
CA PRO A 212 0.62 15.64 17.81
C PRO A 212 1.60 15.43 18.98
N LEU A 213 2.01 14.18 19.20
CA LEU A 213 2.91 13.80 20.29
C LEU A 213 4.32 14.35 20.06
N GLU A 214 5.01 14.72 21.15
CA GLU A 214 6.45 15.00 21.12
C GLU A 214 7.30 13.71 21.09
N ASP A 215 8.63 13.83 21.13
CA ASP A 215 9.48 12.64 21.28
C ASP A 215 9.23 11.98 22.65
N LEU A 216 9.60 10.71 22.77
CA LEU A 216 9.32 9.92 23.96
C LEU A 216 9.95 10.52 25.23
N ALA A 217 11.13 11.13 25.13
CA ALA A 217 11.81 11.72 26.28
C ALA A 217 11.07 12.97 26.77
N THR A 218 10.62 13.81 25.84
CA THR A 218 9.87 15.02 26.18
C THR A 218 8.47 14.70 26.70
N GLU A 219 7.76 13.72 26.12
CA GLU A 219 6.48 13.24 26.65
C GLU A 219 6.61 12.66 28.08
N ARG A 220 7.69 11.93 28.36
CA ARG A 220 8.02 11.49 29.73
C ARG A 220 8.28 12.67 30.66
N GLN A 221 8.94 13.73 30.18
CA GLN A 221 9.23 14.92 30.97
C GLN A 221 7.96 15.72 31.27
N LYS A 222 7.06 15.91 30.30
CA LYS A 222 5.75 16.55 30.49
C LYS A 222 4.99 15.88 31.64
N ARG A 223 4.94 14.54 31.64
CA ARG A 223 4.32 13.76 32.72
C ARG A 223 4.98 13.92 34.08
N ARG A 224 6.32 14.01 34.14
CA ARG A 224 7.03 14.23 35.41
C ARG A 224 6.81 15.64 35.98
N LYS A 225 6.68 16.65 35.12
CA LYS A 225 6.47 18.06 35.51
C LYS A 225 5.05 18.32 36.03
N ILE A 226 4.05 17.64 35.47
CA ILE A 226 2.68 17.65 35.99
C ILE A 226 2.69 16.80 37.27
N LYS A 227 2.97 17.43 38.42
CA LYS A 227 3.06 16.81 39.76
C LYS A 227 1.73 16.26 40.33
N GLY A 228 0.79 15.87 39.46
CA GLY A 228 -0.52 15.36 39.85
C GLY A 228 -0.97 14.29 38.85
N ASN A 229 -1.72 13.32 39.35
CA ASN A 229 -2.36 12.27 38.58
C ASN A 229 -2.98 12.87 37.31
N VAL A 230 -2.42 12.59 36.14
CA VAL A 230 -3.17 12.70 34.88
C VAL A 230 -4.16 11.55 34.93
N VAL A 231 -5.24 11.73 35.70
CA VAL A 231 -6.32 10.75 35.80
C VAL A 231 -6.79 10.52 34.39
N ALA A 232 -6.67 9.27 33.95
CA ALA A 232 -7.38 8.82 32.79
C ALA A 232 -8.88 8.89 33.14
N ASP A 233 -9.55 10.00 32.83
CA ASP A 233 -11.00 10.08 32.94
C ASP A 233 -11.66 9.13 31.91
N LEU A 234 -11.96 7.91 32.36
CA LEU A 234 -12.72 6.92 31.60
C LEU A 234 -14.06 7.48 31.11
N GLY A 235 -14.61 8.50 31.79
CA GLY A 235 -15.77 9.25 31.36
C GLY A 235 -15.61 9.84 29.96
N VAL A 236 -14.40 10.21 29.54
CA VAL A 236 -14.16 10.71 28.18
C VAL A 236 -14.37 9.62 27.13
N PHE A 237 -13.93 8.38 27.38
CA PHE A 237 -14.15 7.27 26.45
C PHE A 237 -15.62 6.82 26.43
N ARG A 238 -16.27 6.84 27.60
CA ARG A 238 -17.70 6.55 27.72
C ARG A 238 -18.54 7.62 27.03
N ASN A 239 -18.23 8.90 27.22
CA ASN A 239 -18.88 10.02 26.52
C ASN A 239 -18.58 10.00 25.02
N PHE A 240 -17.39 9.56 24.61
CA PHE A 240 -17.03 9.36 23.21
C PHE A 240 -17.91 8.27 22.56
N ARG A 241 -18.23 7.19 23.30
CA ARG A 241 -19.21 6.17 22.88
C ARG A 241 -20.65 6.70 22.86
N GLN A 242 -21.07 7.39 23.92
CA GLN A 242 -22.44 7.87 24.14
C GLN A 242 -22.80 9.16 23.38
N GLY A 243 -21.84 9.87 22.81
CA GLY A 243 -22.09 11.15 22.14
C GLY A 243 -22.08 11.07 20.61
N GLY A 244 -21.57 9.96 20.04
CA GLY A 244 -21.28 9.89 18.61
C GLY A 244 -20.34 10.98 18.10
N THR A 245 -19.62 11.67 19.01
CA THR A 245 -18.77 12.82 18.70
C THR A 245 -17.41 12.43 18.13
N GLY A 246 -17.16 11.13 18.02
CA GLY A 246 -15.94 10.53 17.53
C GLY A 246 -15.90 10.32 16.02
N TYR A 247 -14.69 10.15 15.50
CA TYR A 247 -14.48 9.66 14.14
C TYR A 247 -14.50 8.13 14.12
N THR A 248 -15.01 7.60 13.02
CA THR A 248 -15.10 6.19 12.66
C THR A 248 -14.50 6.00 11.26
N GLU A 249 -14.35 4.75 10.84
CA GLU A 249 -13.91 4.43 9.48
C GLU A 249 -14.91 4.84 8.38
N LEU A 250 -16.13 5.25 8.76
CA LEU A 250 -17.17 5.73 7.84
C LEU A 250 -17.14 7.24 7.62
N ASN A 251 -16.44 8.01 8.46
CA ASN A 251 -16.36 9.47 8.41
C ASN A 251 -14.92 9.98 8.63
N ILE A 252 -13.96 9.39 7.91
CA ILE A 252 -12.54 9.71 8.06
C ILE A 252 -12.26 11.14 7.59
N ALA A 253 -11.82 12.00 8.51
CA ALA A 253 -11.30 13.32 8.18
C ALA A 253 -9.82 13.23 7.79
N CYS A 254 -9.45 13.84 6.67
CA CYS A 254 -8.06 14.02 6.24
C CYS A 254 -7.81 15.50 6.01
N GLU A 255 -6.65 15.98 6.47
CA GLU A 255 -6.17 17.30 6.06
C GLU A 255 -5.75 17.24 4.59
N ARG A 256 -6.05 18.30 3.84
CA ARG A 256 -5.78 18.37 2.40
C ARG A 256 -4.77 19.47 2.12
N ASP A 257 -3.89 19.21 1.17
CA ASP A 257 -3.01 20.20 0.57
C ASP A 257 -3.29 20.40 -0.93
N GLU A 258 -2.44 21.18 -1.59
CA GLU A 258 -2.56 21.49 -3.02
C GLU A 258 -2.42 20.25 -3.93
N TYR A 259 -1.60 19.27 -3.53
CA TYR A 259 -1.42 18.03 -4.29
C TYR A 259 -2.65 17.14 -4.18
N ASP A 260 -3.33 17.15 -3.04
CA ASP A 260 -4.59 16.41 -2.87
C ASP A 260 -5.68 16.98 -3.79
N ALA A 261 -5.78 18.31 -3.91
CA ALA A 261 -6.69 18.95 -4.86
C ALA A 261 -6.33 18.63 -6.31
N PHE A 262 -5.03 18.56 -6.63
CA PHE A 262 -4.54 18.11 -7.93
C PHE A 262 -4.96 16.67 -8.24
N LEU A 263 -4.76 15.73 -7.31
CA LEU A 263 -5.13 14.32 -7.50
C LEU A 263 -6.65 14.13 -7.60
N GLU A 264 -7.43 14.86 -6.82
CA GLU A 264 -8.90 14.86 -6.93
C GLU A 264 -9.38 15.38 -8.30
N SER A 265 -8.61 16.26 -8.95
CA SER A 265 -8.92 16.73 -10.29
C SER A 265 -8.96 15.60 -11.31
N PHE A 266 -8.21 14.51 -11.11
CA PHE A 266 -8.26 13.35 -12.00
C PHE A 266 -9.62 12.67 -11.99
N VAL A 267 -10.44 12.85 -10.95
CA VAL A 267 -11.83 12.34 -10.92
C VAL A 267 -12.79 13.28 -11.67
N SER A 268 -12.51 14.59 -11.70
CA SER A 268 -13.41 15.59 -12.28
C SER A 268 -13.04 16.07 -13.70
N GLY A 269 -11.78 16.01 -14.13
CA GLY A 269 -11.35 16.43 -15.46
C GLY A 269 -9.83 16.64 -15.64
N PHE A 270 -9.46 17.60 -16.51
CA PHE A 270 -8.07 17.89 -16.92
C PHE A 270 -7.64 19.32 -16.53
N GLN A 271 -7.98 19.75 -15.32
CA GLN A 271 -7.84 21.15 -14.90
C GLN A 271 -6.39 21.65 -14.87
N TYR A 272 -5.42 20.75 -14.64
CA TYR A 272 -4.01 21.09 -14.46
C TYR A 272 -3.11 20.64 -15.63
N LEU A 273 -3.70 20.24 -16.77
CA LEU A 273 -2.96 19.59 -17.85
C LEU A 273 -1.88 20.49 -18.49
N ASP A 274 -2.06 21.80 -18.42
CA ASP A 274 -1.12 22.80 -18.94
C ASP A 274 -0.15 23.36 -17.88
N VAL A 275 -0.18 22.83 -16.65
CA VAL A 275 0.76 23.19 -15.58
C VAL A 275 1.95 22.23 -15.62
N GLU A 276 3.17 22.72 -15.40
CA GLU A 276 4.35 21.86 -15.31
C GLU A 276 4.36 21.11 -13.96
N PRO A 277 4.59 19.78 -13.95
CA PRO A 277 4.61 19.03 -12.70
C PRO A 277 5.93 19.25 -11.95
N ASP A 278 5.83 19.43 -10.64
CA ASP A 278 7.01 19.37 -9.77
C ASP A 278 7.39 17.92 -9.42
N GLN A 279 8.47 17.79 -8.66
CA GLN A 279 9.02 16.49 -8.27
C GLN A 279 8.04 15.68 -7.40
N THR A 280 7.26 16.33 -6.53
CA THR A 280 6.30 15.66 -5.65
C THR A 280 5.16 15.06 -6.46
N VAL A 281 4.63 15.78 -7.46
CA VAL A 281 3.63 15.26 -8.39
C VAL A 281 4.16 14.03 -9.14
N ILE A 282 5.39 14.10 -9.66
CA ILE A 282 6.00 13.00 -10.40
C ILE A 282 6.15 11.75 -9.51
N GLU A 283 6.61 11.94 -8.27
CA GLU A 283 6.76 10.85 -7.29
C GLU A 283 5.42 10.23 -6.92
N LEU A 284 4.39 11.05 -6.63
CA LEU A 284 3.04 10.58 -6.32
C LEU A 284 2.45 9.76 -7.48
N ILE A 285 2.54 10.27 -8.70
CA ILE A 285 2.07 9.57 -9.91
C ILE A 285 2.77 8.21 -10.05
N THR A 286 4.09 8.18 -9.86
CA THR A 286 4.87 6.95 -9.95
C THR A 286 4.44 5.95 -8.88
N MET A 287 4.31 6.38 -7.63
CA MET A 287 3.89 5.52 -6.52
C MET A 287 2.44 5.01 -6.68
N ILE A 288 1.54 5.79 -7.27
CA ILE A 288 0.17 5.38 -7.59
C ILE A 288 0.17 4.27 -8.66
N LEU A 289 0.96 4.41 -9.72
CA LEU A 289 1.12 3.37 -10.75
C LEU A 289 1.72 2.09 -10.16
N GLU A 290 2.70 2.21 -9.26
CA GLU A 290 3.26 1.07 -8.54
C GLU A 290 2.22 0.41 -7.61
N ALA A 291 1.35 1.18 -6.95
CA ALA A 291 0.28 0.63 -6.13
C ALA A 291 -0.72 -0.20 -6.96
N ARG A 292 -0.99 0.19 -8.21
CA ARG A 292 -1.84 -0.59 -9.13
C ARG A 292 -1.28 -1.97 -9.45
N LEU A 293 0.04 -2.18 -9.40
CA LEU A 293 0.66 -3.51 -9.62
C LEU A 293 0.23 -4.54 -8.56
N VAL A 294 -0.10 -4.08 -7.35
CA VAL A 294 -0.56 -4.98 -6.27
C VAL A 294 -2.04 -4.86 -5.99
N HIS A 295 -2.74 -3.90 -6.61
CA HIS A 295 -4.17 -3.66 -6.41
C HIS A 295 -4.88 -3.44 -7.75
N PRO A 296 -5.42 -4.50 -8.38
CA PRO A 296 -6.17 -4.38 -9.63
C PRO A 296 -7.46 -3.55 -9.53
N GLY A 297 -7.98 -3.35 -8.31
CA GLY A 297 -9.24 -2.64 -8.05
C GLY A 297 -9.15 -1.11 -8.06
N VAL A 298 -7.99 -0.51 -8.36
CA VAL A 298 -7.88 0.95 -8.55
C VAL A 298 -8.75 1.37 -9.75
N ASP A 299 -9.50 2.47 -9.62
CA ASP A 299 -10.39 2.97 -10.68
C ASP A 299 -9.63 3.19 -12.00
N GLY A 300 -10.00 2.43 -13.03
CA GLY A 300 -9.41 2.53 -14.36
C GLY A 300 -9.57 3.91 -14.99
N ARG A 301 -10.67 4.64 -14.71
CA ARG A 301 -10.87 6.01 -15.25
C ARG A 301 -9.86 6.99 -14.67
N PHE A 302 -9.57 6.85 -13.37
CA PHE A 302 -8.56 7.62 -12.68
C PHE A 302 -7.17 7.35 -13.27
N LEU A 303 -6.83 6.07 -13.49
CA LEU A 303 -5.54 5.66 -14.07
C LEU A 303 -5.39 6.14 -15.53
N LEU A 304 -6.40 5.98 -16.37
CA LEU A 304 -6.35 6.43 -17.77
C LEU A 304 -6.10 7.94 -17.86
N ARG A 305 -6.73 8.74 -16.99
CA ARG A 305 -6.49 10.19 -16.94
C ARG A 305 -5.08 10.51 -16.46
N LEU A 306 -4.59 9.80 -15.44
CA LEU A 306 -3.20 9.92 -14.99
C LEU A 306 -2.21 9.61 -16.13
N LEU A 307 -2.46 8.62 -16.97
CA LEU A 307 -1.62 8.33 -18.15
C LEU A 307 -1.62 9.46 -19.19
N VAL A 308 -2.74 10.17 -19.37
CA VAL A 308 -2.82 11.36 -20.23
C VAL A 308 -1.89 12.47 -19.71
N TYR A 309 -1.87 12.71 -18.40
CA TYR A 309 -0.95 13.66 -17.77
C TYR A 309 0.51 13.23 -17.99
N CYS A 310 0.83 11.95 -17.76
CA CYS A 310 2.17 11.41 -18.05
C CYS A 310 2.61 11.63 -19.50
N ASN A 311 1.69 11.46 -20.45
CA ASN A 311 1.98 11.65 -21.87
C ASN A 311 2.17 13.13 -22.22
N ARG A 312 1.32 14.01 -21.69
CA ARG A 312 1.38 15.47 -21.91
C ARG A 312 2.70 16.03 -21.41
N TRP A 313 3.09 15.66 -20.20
CA TRP A 313 4.30 16.15 -19.54
C TRP A 313 5.57 15.36 -19.89
N LYS A 314 5.43 14.28 -20.67
CA LYS A 314 6.55 13.41 -21.06
C LYS A 314 7.32 12.87 -19.86
N LEU A 315 6.60 12.38 -18.85
CA LEU A 315 7.16 11.83 -17.61
C LEU A 315 7.84 10.48 -17.82
N ILE A 316 9.11 10.47 -18.21
CA ILE A 316 9.86 9.23 -18.49
C ILE A 316 10.07 8.41 -17.21
N GLN A 317 10.03 9.05 -16.04
CA GLN A 317 10.23 8.43 -14.72
C GLN A 317 9.27 7.26 -14.46
N VAL A 318 8.07 7.30 -15.04
CA VAL A 318 7.06 6.23 -14.87
C VAL A 318 7.35 4.98 -15.70
N SER A 319 8.38 5.00 -16.57
CA SER A 319 8.61 3.93 -17.56
C SER A 319 8.78 2.55 -16.93
N ASP A 320 9.45 2.45 -15.77
CA ASP A 320 9.62 1.15 -15.09
C ASP A 320 8.25 0.61 -14.62
N ALA A 321 7.42 1.44 -13.97
CA ALA A 321 6.07 1.05 -13.54
C ALA A 321 5.16 0.69 -14.72
N ILE A 322 5.25 1.42 -15.85
CA ILE A 322 4.48 1.13 -17.06
C ILE A 322 4.87 -0.20 -17.70
N LEU A 323 6.16 -0.54 -17.74
CA LEU A 323 6.63 -1.83 -18.26
C LEU A 323 6.12 -2.99 -17.41
N GLU A 324 6.13 -2.83 -16.09
CA GLU A 324 5.59 -3.81 -15.15
C GLU A 324 4.07 -3.97 -15.32
N LEU A 325 3.33 -2.87 -15.50
CA LEU A 325 1.89 -2.92 -15.77
C LEU A 325 1.59 -3.65 -17.09
N LEU A 326 2.31 -3.33 -18.16
CA LEU A 326 2.16 -4.00 -19.45
C LEU A 326 2.45 -5.50 -19.41
N ALA A 327 3.26 -5.96 -18.47
CA ALA A 327 3.55 -7.39 -18.30
C ALA A 327 2.41 -8.15 -17.58
N GLU A 328 1.59 -7.44 -16.80
CA GLU A 328 0.49 -8.02 -16.01
C GLU A 328 -0.89 -7.84 -16.67
N LEU A 329 -1.04 -6.85 -17.56
CA LEU A 329 -2.31 -6.53 -18.20
C LEU A 329 -2.56 -7.40 -19.43
N ASP A 330 -3.82 -7.79 -19.62
CA ASP A 330 -4.29 -8.43 -20.85
C ASP A 330 -4.30 -7.42 -22.01
N TRP A 331 -4.12 -7.92 -23.24
CA TRP A 331 -4.00 -7.10 -24.44
C TRP A 331 -5.30 -6.35 -24.81
N ASP A 332 -6.44 -6.79 -24.31
CA ASP A 332 -7.75 -6.17 -24.50
C ASP A 332 -8.13 -5.19 -23.37
N ASP A 333 -7.31 -5.05 -22.32
CA ASP A 333 -7.49 -4.04 -21.28
C ASP A 333 -7.22 -2.63 -21.85
N PRO A 334 -8.14 -1.65 -21.73
CA PRO A 334 -7.89 -0.27 -22.14
C PRO A 334 -6.61 0.34 -21.54
N LEU A 335 -6.23 -0.05 -20.32
CA LEU A 335 -4.99 0.39 -19.69
C LEU A 335 -3.76 -0.15 -20.41
N PHE A 336 -3.83 -1.33 -21.02
CA PHE A 336 -2.73 -1.89 -21.80
C PHE A 336 -2.42 -0.98 -23.00
N TYR A 337 -3.45 -0.62 -23.77
CA TYR A 337 -3.28 0.23 -24.95
C TYR A 337 -2.72 1.62 -24.59
N GLU A 338 -3.27 2.28 -23.57
CA GLU A 338 -2.80 3.60 -23.15
C GLU A 338 -1.40 3.55 -22.54
N SER A 339 -1.08 2.50 -21.78
CA SER A 339 0.28 2.28 -21.24
C SER A 339 1.30 2.06 -22.37
N TRP A 340 0.93 1.29 -23.39
CA TRP A 340 1.76 1.05 -24.58
C TRP A 340 1.94 2.34 -25.39
N SER A 341 0.87 3.10 -25.61
CA SER A 341 0.89 4.41 -26.28
C SER A 341 1.80 5.40 -25.56
N LEU A 342 1.70 5.47 -24.23
CA LEU A 342 2.55 6.30 -23.39
C LEU A 342 4.04 5.93 -23.55
N LEU A 343 4.36 4.65 -23.42
CA LEU A 343 5.73 4.14 -23.56
C LEU A 343 6.31 4.46 -24.95
N ASN A 344 5.51 4.29 -26.01
CA ASN A 344 5.88 4.63 -27.38
C ASN A 344 6.18 6.13 -27.54
N SER A 345 5.42 6.98 -26.86
CA SER A 345 5.58 8.44 -26.90
C SER A 345 6.94 8.91 -26.35
N PHE A 346 7.59 8.11 -25.51
CA PHE A 346 8.92 8.39 -24.98
C PHE A 346 10.06 8.03 -25.94
N SER A 347 9.78 7.21 -26.96
CA SER A 347 10.74 6.80 -27.99
C SER A 347 12.05 6.28 -27.39
N GLY A 348 13.21 6.74 -27.90
CA GLY A 348 14.53 6.31 -27.43
C GLY A 348 14.82 6.59 -25.94
N ARG A 349 14.02 7.41 -25.27
CA ARG A 349 14.20 7.73 -23.84
C ARG A 349 13.71 6.61 -22.92
N ALA A 350 12.85 5.71 -23.39
CA ALA A 350 12.38 4.54 -22.63
C ALA A 350 13.37 3.36 -22.66
N LEU A 351 14.36 3.36 -23.56
CA LEU A 351 15.30 2.24 -23.73
C LEU A 351 16.04 1.83 -22.45
N PRO A 352 16.49 2.74 -21.56
CA PRO A 352 17.11 2.34 -20.31
C PRO A 352 16.18 1.55 -19.38
N ALA A 353 14.90 1.92 -19.30
CA ALA A 353 13.89 1.21 -18.52
C ALA A 353 13.58 -0.16 -19.13
N MET A 354 13.40 -0.22 -20.45
CA MET A 354 13.22 -1.50 -21.18
C MET A 354 14.38 -2.46 -20.96
N ARG A 355 15.62 -1.95 -20.93
CA ARG A 355 16.80 -2.76 -20.62
C ARG A 355 16.79 -3.29 -19.18
N ARG A 356 16.44 -2.46 -18.19
CA ARG A 356 16.32 -2.91 -16.79
C ARG A 356 15.25 -3.99 -16.67
N PHE A 357 14.08 -3.76 -17.27
CA PHE A 357 12.98 -4.72 -17.31
C PHE A 357 13.42 -6.06 -17.93
N ALA A 358 14.02 -6.04 -19.12
CA ALA A 358 14.47 -7.27 -19.79
C ALA A 358 15.50 -8.08 -19.00
N ARG A 359 16.34 -7.40 -18.20
CA ARG A 359 17.30 -8.09 -17.32
C ARG A 359 16.65 -8.75 -16.12
N ALA A 360 15.62 -8.09 -15.56
CA ALA A 360 14.89 -8.55 -14.38
C ALA A 360 13.88 -9.66 -14.72
N HIS A 361 13.24 -9.57 -15.88
CA HIS A 361 12.11 -10.41 -16.30
C HIS A 361 12.42 -11.12 -17.63
N ARG A 362 13.39 -12.04 -17.60
CA ARG A 362 13.99 -12.65 -18.81
C ARG A 362 13.04 -13.55 -19.60
N ASP A 363 11.99 -14.02 -18.97
CA ASP A 363 10.96 -14.92 -19.46
C ASP A 363 9.61 -14.20 -19.64
N SER A 364 9.57 -12.87 -19.56
CA SER A 364 8.32 -12.13 -19.70
C SER A 364 7.75 -12.24 -21.12
N PRO A 365 6.42 -12.49 -21.25
CA PRO A 365 5.73 -12.51 -22.55
C PRO A 365 5.70 -11.13 -23.22
N LEU A 366 6.08 -10.06 -22.52
CA LEU A 366 6.21 -8.71 -23.08
C LEU A 366 7.47 -8.55 -23.95
N LEU A 367 8.50 -9.39 -23.76
CA LEU A 367 9.80 -9.23 -24.44
C LEU A 367 9.73 -9.28 -25.97
N PRO A 368 8.95 -10.18 -26.61
CA PRO A 368 8.77 -10.16 -28.08
C PRO A 368 8.15 -8.86 -28.58
N TYR A 369 7.17 -8.31 -27.85
CA TYR A 369 6.55 -7.03 -28.19
C TYR A 369 7.54 -5.87 -28.05
N LEU A 370 8.35 -5.87 -26.98
CA LEU A 370 9.42 -4.89 -26.82
C LEU A 370 10.47 -5.00 -27.94
N ALA A 371 10.83 -6.22 -28.36
CA ALA A 371 11.75 -6.42 -29.49
C ALA A 371 11.16 -5.85 -30.79
N LEU A 372 9.86 -6.06 -31.04
CA LEU A 372 9.16 -5.46 -32.18
C LEU A 372 9.16 -3.92 -32.10
N PHE A 373 8.91 -3.34 -30.93
CA PHE A 373 8.98 -1.89 -30.73
C PHE A 373 10.40 -1.34 -30.94
N VAL A 374 11.42 -2.02 -30.43
CA VAL A 374 12.81 -1.57 -30.56
C VAL A 374 13.24 -1.60 -32.02
N SER A 375 12.82 -2.62 -32.79
CA SER A 375 13.11 -2.79 -34.21
C SER A 375 12.35 -1.83 -35.14
N SER A 376 11.21 -1.26 -34.74
CA SER A 376 10.45 -0.33 -35.58
C SER A 376 10.98 1.11 -35.61
N GLY A 377 11.92 1.45 -34.72
CA GLY A 377 12.50 2.81 -34.67
C GLY A 377 13.73 2.99 -35.57
N ARG A 378 14.28 4.22 -35.58
CA ARG A 378 15.50 4.51 -36.38
C ARG A 378 16.70 3.65 -35.94
N PRO A 379 17.54 3.16 -36.87
CA PRO A 379 18.79 2.45 -36.57
C PRO A 379 19.68 3.21 -35.58
N SER A 380 20.09 2.56 -34.50
CA SER A 380 21.02 3.11 -33.50
C SER A 380 21.72 2.00 -32.72
N LYS A 381 22.98 2.25 -32.32
CA LYS A 381 23.78 1.30 -31.52
C LYS A 381 23.09 0.87 -30.22
N ARG A 382 22.33 1.77 -29.57
CA ARG A 382 21.64 1.48 -28.30
C ARG A 382 20.49 0.48 -28.48
N ARG A 383 19.65 0.70 -29.50
CA ARG A 383 18.54 -0.21 -29.84
C ARG A 383 19.05 -1.57 -30.31
N TRP A 384 20.06 -1.58 -31.17
CA TRP A 384 20.71 -2.82 -31.61
C TRP A 384 21.25 -3.63 -30.43
N SER A 385 21.99 -2.96 -29.54
CA SER A 385 22.50 -3.59 -28.31
C SER A 385 21.39 -4.15 -27.43
N LEU A 386 20.25 -3.47 -27.31
CA LEU A 386 19.11 -3.98 -26.53
C LEU A 386 18.43 -5.18 -27.20
N LEU A 387 18.23 -5.18 -28.53
CA LEU A 387 17.66 -6.33 -29.25
C LEU A 387 18.49 -7.59 -29.06
N LYS A 388 19.81 -7.46 -29.19
CA LYS A 388 20.75 -8.56 -28.95
C LYS A 388 20.65 -9.09 -27.53
N GLU A 389 20.64 -8.17 -26.56
CA GLU A 389 20.54 -8.50 -25.14
C GLU A 389 19.24 -9.24 -24.82
N ILE A 390 18.09 -8.81 -25.36
CA ILE A 390 16.80 -9.51 -25.19
C ILE A 390 16.89 -10.92 -25.78
N PHE A 391 17.44 -11.07 -26.99
CA PHE A 391 17.56 -12.37 -27.64
C PHE A 391 18.51 -13.34 -26.93
N GLU A 392 19.68 -12.87 -26.49
CA GLU A 392 20.68 -13.68 -25.77
C GLU A 392 20.15 -14.19 -24.43
N HIS A 393 19.48 -13.32 -23.67
CA HIS A 393 19.06 -13.63 -22.31
C HIS A 393 17.71 -14.35 -22.22
N TYR A 394 16.95 -14.44 -23.32
CA TYR A 394 15.69 -15.20 -23.35
C TYR A 394 15.99 -16.70 -23.15
N PRO A 395 15.44 -17.33 -22.09
CA PRO A 395 15.90 -18.65 -21.64
C PRO A 395 15.46 -19.80 -22.55
N GLU A 396 14.30 -19.68 -23.20
CA GLU A 396 13.66 -20.76 -23.94
C GLU A 396 13.83 -20.65 -25.46
N GLU A 397 14.05 -21.78 -26.13
CA GLU A 397 14.04 -21.89 -27.60
C GLU A 397 12.61 -22.16 -28.10
N ASN A 398 11.74 -21.16 -27.99
CA ASN A 398 10.31 -21.25 -28.31
C ASN A 398 9.89 -20.22 -29.40
N GLU A 399 8.58 -20.10 -29.64
CA GLU A 399 8.01 -19.19 -30.65
C GLU A 399 8.31 -17.71 -30.32
N ASP A 400 8.29 -17.33 -29.05
CA ASP A 400 8.62 -15.97 -28.59
C ASP A 400 10.05 -15.58 -28.96
N LYS A 401 11.02 -16.49 -28.72
CA LYS A 401 12.42 -16.26 -29.10
C LYS A 401 12.59 -16.16 -30.63
N ALA A 402 11.78 -16.88 -31.39
CA ALA A 402 11.75 -16.74 -32.84
C ALA A 402 11.18 -15.38 -33.29
N HIS A 403 10.15 -14.85 -32.62
CA HIS A 403 9.65 -13.49 -32.87
C HIS A 403 10.69 -12.41 -32.57
N ILE A 404 11.49 -12.60 -31.51
CA ILE A 404 12.63 -11.73 -31.21
C ILE A 404 13.69 -11.81 -32.34
N ALA A 405 13.98 -13.01 -32.86
CA ALA A 405 14.90 -13.20 -33.98
C ALA A 405 14.43 -12.48 -35.26
N LEU A 406 13.12 -12.50 -35.55
CA LEU A 406 12.55 -11.73 -36.66
C LEU A 406 12.72 -10.22 -36.47
N SER A 407 12.64 -9.73 -35.23
CA SER A 407 12.90 -8.32 -34.91
C SER A 407 14.38 -7.96 -35.11
N ILE A 408 15.30 -8.87 -34.83
CA ILE A 408 16.73 -8.74 -35.15
C ILE A 408 16.94 -8.66 -36.66
N ALA A 409 16.34 -9.58 -37.42
CA ALA A 409 16.45 -9.66 -38.87
C ALA A 409 16.06 -8.34 -39.53
N ARG A 410 14.89 -7.79 -39.15
CA ARG A 410 14.34 -6.53 -39.67
C ARG A 410 15.16 -5.29 -39.34
N TYR A 411 16.04 -5.36 -38.33
CA TYR A 411 16.71 -4.17 -37.78
C TYR A 411 18.20 -4.10 -38.08
N GLY A 412 18.90 -5.23 -37.99
CA GLY A 412 20.37 -5.24 -37.91
C GLY A 412 21.10 -5.18 -39.26
N GLY A 413 20.40 -5.27 -40.40
CA GLY A 413 21.05 -5.28 -41.71
C GLY A 413 22.13 -6.37 -41.82
N GLU A 414 23.32 -6.02 -42.30
CA GLU A 414 24.45 -6.98 -42.43
C GLU A 414 24.87 -7.59 -41.08
N ASP A 415 24.83 -6.81 -39.99
CA ASP A 415 25.16 -7.30 -38.64
C ASP A 415 24.14 -8.36 -38.16
N ALA A 416 22.88 -8.30 -38.62
CA ALA A 416 21.87 -9.31 -38.28
C ALA A 416 22.17 -10.66 -38.90
N VAL A 417 22.71 -10.70 -40.13
CA VAL A 417 23.05 -11.96 -40.82
C VAL A 417 24.10 -12.72 -40.01
N ALA A 418 25.23 -12.06 -39.70
CA ALA A 418 26.31 -12.68 -38.92
C ALA A 418 25.83 -13.13 -37.52
N TYR A 419 24.99 -12.32 -36.88
CA TYR A 419 24.48 -12.60 -35.54
C TYR A 419 23.48 -13.77 -35.52
N LEU A 420 22.56 -13.85 -36.49
CA LEU A 420 21.59 -14.94 -36.59
C LEU A 420 22.27 -16.25 -37.04
N GLU A 421 23.31 -16.20 -37.87
CA GLU A 421 24.14 -17.37 -38.21
C GLU A 421 24.83 -17.95 -36.97
N GLN A 422 25.40 -17.09 -36.12
CA GLN A 422 25.96 -17.51 -34.84
C GLN A 422 24.88 -18.15 -33.94
N GLY A 423 23.70 -17.52 -33.87
CA GLY A 423 22.55 -18.05 -33.13
C GLY A 423 22.13 -19.45 -33.62
N LEU A 424 22.06 -19.64 -34.93
CA LEU A 424 21.69 -20.92 -35.55
C LEU A 424 22.68 -22.04 -35.22
N ASN A 425 23.98 -21.74 -35.25
CA ASN A 425 25.03 -22.68 -34.89
C ASN A 425 25.02 -23.06 -33.40
N SER A 426 24.48 -22.19 -32.55
CA SER A 426 24.40 -22.40 -31.10
C SER A 426 23.08 -23.05 -30.61
N ALA A 427 22.12 -23.27 -31.50
CA ALA A 427 20.80 -23.81 -31.15
C ALA A 427 20.90 -25.25 -30.59
N LYS A 428 20.27 -25.50 -29.44
CA LYS A 428 20.39 -26.78 -28.70
C LYS A 428 19.75 -27.94 -29.45
N HIS A 429 18.67 -27.70 -30.19
CA HIS A 429 17.91 -28.74 -30.89
C HIS A 429 18.09 -28.66 -32.40
N ALA A 430 18.85 -29.61 -32.95
CA ALA A 430 19.25 -29.63 -34.35
C ALA A 430 18.09 -29.66 -35.38
N ASN A 431 16.90 -30.11 -35.00
CA ASN A 431 15.71 -30.25 -35.87
C ASN A 431 14.40 -29.70 -35.25
N GLY A 432 14.50 -28.78 -34.28
CA GLY A 432 13.33 -28.22 -33.59
C GLY A 432 12.55 -27.16 -34.40
N PRO A 433 11.29 -26.87 -34.03
CA PRO A 433 10.47 -25.82 -34.66
C PRO A 433 11.11 -24.42 -34.56
N TYR A 434 11.77 -24.13 -33.44
CA TYR A 434 12.53 -22.90 -33.23
C TYR A 434 13.64 -22.70 -34.28
N LYS A 435 14.43 -23.73 -34.58
CA LYS A 435 15.51 -23.66 -35.56
C LYS A 435 14.99 -23.31 -36.96
N LYS A 436 13.88 -23.92 -37.38
CA LYS A 436 13.22 -23.58 -38.66
C LYS A 436 12.75 -22.13 -38.71
N ALA A 437 12.24 -21.61 -37.59
CA ALA A 437 11.84 -20.22 -37.49
C ALA A 437 13.04 -19.27 -37.51
N LEU A 438 14.16 -19.65 -36.91
CA LEU A 438 15.42 -18.92 -36.94
C LEU A 438 16.05 -18.89 -38.34
N GLU A 439 16.00 -20.00 -39.08
CA GLU A 439 16.39 -20.08 -40.51
C GLU A 439 15.54 -19.13 -41.37
N LYS A 440 14.24 -19.04 -41.10
CA LYS A 440 13.36 -18.06 -41.74
C LYS A 440 13.78 -16.62 -41.44
N ALA A 441 14.08 -16.30 -40.18
CA ALA A 441 14.55 -14.97 -39.81
C ALA A 441 15.89 -14.62 -40.49
N LEU A 442 16.81 -15.59 -40.58
CA LEU A 442 18.07 -15.41 -41.31
C LEU A 442 17.86 -15.18 -42.81
N ALA A 443 16.95 -15.93 -43.44
CA ALA A 443 16.61 -15.74 -44.84
C ALA A 443 16.00 -14.36 -45.11
N GLU A 444 15.16 -13.86 -44.21
CA GLU A 444 14.60 -12.51 -44.29
C GLU A 444 15.69 -11.44 -44.16
N ALA A 445 16.62 -11.60 -43.20
CA ALA A 445 17.75 -10.68 -43.05
C ALA A 445 18.62 -10.62 -44.32
N LYS A 446 18.91 -11.78 -44.94
CA LYS A 446 19.68 -11.85 -46.20
C LYS A 446 18.97 -11.10 -47.33
N ARG A 447 17.65 -11.34 -47.48
CA ARG A 447 16.80 -10.62 -48.44
C ARG A 447 16.81 -9.11 -48.26
N GLU A 448 16.71 -8.61 -47.02
CA GLU A 448 16.73 -7.17 -46.75
C GLU A 448 18.10 -6.54 -47.04
N THR A 449 19.19 -7.30 -46.92
CA THR A 449 20.55 -6.86 -47.27
C THR A 449 20.91 -6.99 -48.76
N GLY A 450 20.03 -7.54 -49.60
CA GLY A 450 20.28 -7.74 -51.03
C GLY A 450 21.22 -8.91 -51.35
N ASN A 451 21.38 -9.87 -50.42
CA ASN A 451 22.13 -11.11 -50.59
C ASN A 451 21.21 -12.33 -50.79
#